data_AF-A0A965LAJ1-F1
#
_entry.id   AF-A0A965LAJ1-F1
#
_cell.length_a   1.000
_cell.length_b   1.000
_cell.length_c   1.000
_cell.angle_alpha   90.00
_cell.angle_beta   90.00
_cell.angle_gamma   90.00
#
_symmetry.space_group_name_H-M   'P 1'
#
loop_
_entity.id
_entity.type
_entity.pdbx_description
1 polymer ?
#
loop_
_entity_poly.entity_id
_entity_poly.type
_entity_poly.pdbx_seq_one_letter_code
_entity_poly.pdbx_strand_id
1 'polypeptide(L)'
;MSSINRLGNGTPHSDSQIPFFDTPNGRDAKASLKDVATALQELLTPMGGLVTQYAAPAASGFNVAVTPSTDGQSVFLLMTPIAGYAAGTITLPIQSSCIDGQEVLVFSTQTVTALTIALNGAVAALGAPVTLQPMGSFRLRYDAIARSWYCISGTGSRTIINATPASGNTIVLPDGSRDIQLWASPAANIAACTVTLPTDAGSFIGQRVWIGFSRNVTALTVNGATQIYNAPTTINAGDFFTMVKVAANTWARNQ
;
A
#
# COMPACT_ATOMS: atom_id res chain seq x y z
N MET A 1 9.56 47.81 -22.01
CA MET A 1 8.60 47.15 -22.92
C MET A 1 7.31 47.98 -23.06
N SER A 2 7.34 49.17 -23.66
CA SER A 2 6.13 50.01 -23.84
C SER A 2 5.37 49.74 -25.15
N SER A 3 5.91 48.88 -26.02
CA SER A 3 5.36 48.54 -27.34
C SER A 3 4.38 47.35 -27.32
N ILE A 4 4.44 46.46 -26.33
CA ILE A 4 3.64 45.23 -26.32
C ILE A 4 2.14 45.50 -26.08
N ASN A 5 1.81 46.53 -25.30
CA ASN A 5 0.43 46.95 -25.02
C ASN A 5 -0.26 47.64 -26.21
N ARG A 6 0.44 47.86 -27.33
CA ARG A 6 -0.09 48.48 -28.55
C ARG A 6 -0.40 47.45 -29.64
N LEU A 7 -0.11 46.17 -29.41
CA LEU A 7 -0.37 45.08 -30.34
C LEU A 7 -1.78 44.54 -30.13
N GLY A 8 -2.47 44.18 -31.23
CA GLY A 8 -3.74 43.48 -31.15
C GLY A 8 -3.56 42.04 -30.66
N ASN A 9 -4.58 41.48 -30.02
CA ASN A 9 -4.54 40.09 -29.56
C ASN A 9 -4.49 39.13 -30.76
N GLY A 10 -3.62 38.13 -30.71
CA GLY A 10 -3.56 37.04 -31.69
C GLY A 10 -3.58 35.68 -31.00
N THR A 11 -4.04 34.64 -31.71
CA THR A 11 -3.98 33.26 -31.21
C THR A 11 -2.55 32.73 -31.36
N PRO A 12 -1.87 32.36 -30.27
CA PRO A 12 -0.53 31.78 -30.35
C PRO A 12 -0.57 30.41 -31.06
N HIS A 13 0.49 30.11 -31.82
CA HIS A 13 0.70 28.86 -32.55
C HIS A 13 2.06 28.26 -32.17
N SER A 14 2.32 26.99 -32.54
CA SER A 14 3.56 26.29 -32.15
C SER A 14 4.84 27.06 -32.50
N ASP A 15 4.81 27.77 -33.63
CA ASP A 15 5.98 28.48 -34.16
C ASP A 15 6.08 29.93 -33.65
N SER A 16 5.10 30.40 -32.85
CA SER A 16 5.14 31.72 -32.22
C SER A 16 6.42 31.85 -31.39
N GLN A 17 7.11 32.99 -31.52
CA GLN A 17 8.42 33.18 -30.90
C GLN A 17 8.28 33.91 -29.57
N ILE A 18 8.91 33.38 -28.53
CA ILE A 18 8.96 34.00 -27.20
C ILE A 18 10.42 34.41 -26.93
N PRO A 19 10.70 35.70 -26.69
CA PRO A 19 12.02 36.16 -26.29
C PRO A 19 12.29 35.83 -24.82
N PHE A 20 13.53 35.46 -24.51
CA PHE A 20 14.00 35.22 -23.14
C PHE A 20 15.48 35.57 -23.02
N PHE A 21 15.94 35.75 -21.78
CA PHE A 21 17.37 35.94 -21.48
C PHE A 21 18.01 34.58 -21.18
N ASP A 22 19.02 34.20 -21.95
CA ASP A 22 19.80 32.98 -21.80
C ASP A 22 20.95 33.24 -20.81
N THR A 23 20.68 33.06 -19.52
CA THR A 23 21.64 33.32 -18.44
C THR A 23 22.97 32.56 -18.60
N PRO A 24 22.99 31.25 -18.94
CA PRO A 24 24.23 30.53 -19.19
C PRO A 24 25.13 31.14 -20.27
N ASN A 25 24.53 31.71 -21.33
CA ASN A 25 25.28 32.31 -22.45
C ASN A 25 25.31 33.84 -22.43
N GLY A 26 24.73 34.48 -21.40
CA GLY A 26 24.72 35.92 -21.19
C GLY A 26 24.12 36.74 -22.33
N ARG A 27 23.11 36.22 -23.05
CA ARG A 27 22.57 36.85 -24.26
C ARG A 27 21.05 36.80 -24.33
N ASP A 28 20.46 37.71 -25.11
CA ASP A 28 19.06 37.61 -25.50
C ASP A 28 18.88 36.52 -26.56
N ALA A 29 17.89 35.66 -26.35
CA ALA A 29 17.54 34.57 -27.25
C ALA A 29 16.03 34.53 -27.50
N LYS A 30 15.61 33.68 -28.45
CA LYS A 30 14.20 33.38 -28.71
C LYS A 30 14.02 31.88 -28.88
N ALA A 31 12.89 31.37 -28.43
CA ALA A 31 12.46 29.98 -28.61
C ALA A 31 11.05 29.96 -29.21
N SER A 32 10.70 28.86 -29.88
CA SER A 32 9.32 28.66 -30.30
C SER A 32 8.44 28.36 -29.07
N LEU A 33 7.14 28.68 -29.17
CA LEU A 33 6.18 28.32 -28.13
C LEU A 33 6.16 26.80 -27.90
N LYS A 34 6.43 26.01 -28.93
CA LYS A 34 6.62 24.56 -28.80
C LYS A 34 7.79 24.20 -27.91
N ASP A 35 8.96 24.82 -28.10
CA ASP A 35 10.14 24.55 -27.28
C ASP A 35 9.93 24.99 -25.82
N VAL A 36 9.26 26.14 -25.62
CA VAL A 36 8.86 26.61 -24.29
C VAL A 36 7.87 25.64 -23.65
N ALA A 37 6.89 25.13 -24.41
CA ALA A 37 5.95 24.13 -23.90
C ALA A 37 6.63 22.80 -23.55
N THR A 38 7.67 22.40 -24.28
CA THR A 38 8.50 21.23 -23.95
C THR A 38 9.29 21.46 -22.67
N ALA A 39 9.97 22.61 -22.54
CA ALA A 39 10.70 22.95 -21.32
C ALA A 39 9.76 23.08 -20.12
N LEU A 40 8.59 23.69 -20.28
CA LEU A 40 7.56 23.74 -19.25
C LEU A 40 7.02 22.34 -18.95
N GLN A 41 6.83 21.45 -19.92
CA GLN A 41 6.46 20.07 -19.62
C GLN A 41 7.56 19.37 -18.80
N GLU A 42 8.83 19.54 -19.12
CA GLU A 42 9.94 18.98 -18.33
C GLU A 42 9.96 19.54 -16.89
N LEU A 43 9.70 20.83 -16.72
CA LEU A 43 9.67 21.50 -15.43
C LEU A 43 8.39 21.24 -14.63
N LEU A 44 7.25 21.09 -15.32
CA LEU A 44 5.93 20.90 -14.74
C LEU A 44 5.53 19.43 -14.63
N THR A 45 6.27 18.50 -15.21
CA THR A 45 6.10 17.07 -14.93
C THR A 45 6.50 16.88 -13.47
N PRO A 46 5.55 16.79 -12.53
CA PRO A 46 5.89 16.48 -11.15
C PRO A 46 6.07 14.97 -11.17
N MET A 47 7.30 14.45 -11.27
CA MET A 47 7.61 13.09 -10.80
C MET A 47 6.65 11.96 -11.29
N GLY A 48 6.06 12.11 -12.48
CA GLY A 48 4.69 11.66 -12.72
C GLY A 48 4.52 10.28 -13.38
N GLY A 49 5.62 9.63 -13.71
CA GLY A 49 5.64 8.23 -14.13
C GLY A 49 6.46 7.43 -13.13
N LEU A 50 5.97 6.25 -12.74
CA LEU A 50 6.82 5.32 -12.01
C LEU A 50 7.89 4.79 -12.97
N VAL A 51 9.17 5.04 -12.68
CA VAL A 51 10.26 4.39 -13.41
C VAL A 51 10.40 2.97 -12.90
N THR A 52 10.46 2.00 -13.82
CA THR A 52 10.57 0.59 -13.42
C THR A 52 12.00 0.25 -13.04
N GLN A 53 12.19 -0.26 -11.83
CA GLN A 53 13.41 -0.85 -11.35
C GLN A 53 13.20 -2.37 -11.22
N TYR A 54 14.14 -3.15 -11.75
CA TYR A 54 14.07 -4.61 -11.67
C TYR A 54 15.00 -5.14 -10.58
N ALA A 55 14.55 -6.15 -9.84
CA ALA A 55 15.38 -6.91 -8.92
C ALA A 55 15.04 -8.41 -9.01
N ALA A 56 16.05 -9.28 -8.96
CA ALA A 56 15.86 -10.72 -8.93
C ALA A 56 16.63 -11.35 -7.74
N PRO A 57 16.11 -11.24 -6.51
CA PRO A 57 16.78 -11.80 -5.34
C PRO A 57 16.96 -13.32 -5.43
N ALA A 58 18.18 -13.80 -5.18
CA ALA A 58 18.55 -15.22 -5.28
C ALA A 58 18.76 -15.93 -3.93
N ALA A 59 18.56 -15.24 -2.82
CA ALA A 59 18.73 -15.79 -1.47
C ALA A 59 17.80 -15.11 -0.45
N SER A 60 17.48 -15.84 0.62
CA SER A 60 16.78 -15.28 1.79
C SER A 60 17.67 -14.29 2.54
N GLY A 61 17.07 -13.25 3.11
CA GLY A 61 17.79 -12.15 3.76
C GLY A 61 18.33 -11.10 2.78
N PHE A 62 17.83 -11.06 1.55
CA PHE A 62 18.23 -10.06 0.55
C PHE A 62 17.98 -8.63 1.04
N ASN A 63 18.71 -7.67 0.46
CA ASN A 63 18.39 -6.25 0.57
C ASN A 63 18.35 -5.63 -0.83
N VAL A 64 17.21 -5.08 -1.21
CA VAL A 64 17.02 -4.35 -2.47
C VAL A 64 16.83 -2.87 -2.14
N ALA A 65 17.77 -2.03 -2.58
CA ALA A 65 17.63 -0.59 -2.48
C ALA A 65 16.76 -0.06 -3.62
N VAL A 66 15.79 0.81 -3.31
CA VAL A 66 15.01 1.56 -4.29
C VAL A 66 15.83 2.79 -4.67
N THR A 67 16.26 2.84 -5.93
CA THR A 67 17.17 3.88 -6.46
C THR A 67 16.49 4.63 -7.60
N PRO A 68 15.77 5.74 -7.31
CA PRO A 68 15.24 6.63 -8.34
C PRO A 68 16.35 7.10 -9.29
N SER A 69 16.08 7.27 -10.59
CA SER A 69 17.09 7.76 -11.54
C SER A 69 17.41 9.24 -11.36
N THR A 70 16.52 9.96 -10.69
CA THR A 70 16.60 11.38 -10.35
C THR A 70 15.95 11.58 -8.98
N ASP A 71 16.46 12.54 -8.20
CA ASP A 71 15.90 12.88 -6.90
C ASP A 71 14.40 13.14 -6.99
N GLY A 72 13.66 12.61 -6.03
CA GLY A 72 12.21 12.72 -5.97
C GLY A 72 11.43 11.89 -7.01
N GLN A 73 12.08 11.16 -7.93
CA GLN A 73 11.34 10.37 -8.90
C GLN A 73 10.64 9.16 -8.25
N SER A 74 9.40 8.90 -8.66
CA SER A 74 8.63 7.74 -8.20
C SER A 74 9.10 6.45 -8.88
N VAL A 75 9.12 5.33 -8.15
CA VAL A 75 9.69 4.07 -8.63
C VAL A 75 8.68 2.92 -8.57
N PHE A 76 8.64 2.13 -9.64
CA PHE A 76 8.01 0.81 -9.66
C PHE A 76 9.08 -0.27 -9.52
N LEU A 77 9.25 -0.82 -8.32
CA LEU A 77 10.13 -1.94 -8.07
C LEU A 77 9.44 -3.26 -8.46
N LEU A 78 9.88 -3.86 -9.56
CA LEU A 78 9.48 -5.19 -9.97
C LEU A 78 10.48 -6.23 -9.47
N MET A 79 10.08 -7.00 -8.47
CA MET A 79 10.88 -8.09 -7.93
C MET A 79 10.47 -9.44 -8.51
N THR A 80 11.48 -10.21 -8.92
CA THR A 80 11.34 -11.59 -9.42
C THR A 80 12.23 -12.55 -8.63
N PRO A 81 11.96 -12.78 -7.33
CA PRO A 81 12.71 -13.77 -6.57
C PRO A 81 12.58 -15.16 -7.20
N ILE A 82 13.62 -15.99 -7.09
CA ILE A 82 13.65 -17.33 -7.70
C ILE A 82 12.77 -18.33 -6.92
N ALA A 83 12.57 -18.07 -5.62
CA ALA A 83 11.72 -18.86 -4.73
C ALA A 83 11.07 -17.96 -3.68
N GLY A 84 10.17 -18.53 -2.87
CA GLY A 84 9.69 -17.88 -1.66
C GLY A 84 10.82 -17.78 -0.62
N TYR A 85 10.95 -16.63 0.04
CA TYR A 85 12.00 -16.41 1.04
C TYR A 85 11.43 -16.07 2.41
N ALA A 86 12.15 -16.52 3.45
CA ALA A 86 11.76 -16.29 4.83
C ALA A 86 11.94 -14.82 5.23
N ALA A 87 12.99 -14.17 4.72
CA ALA A 87 13.28 -12.76 5.03
C ALA A 87 13.72 -11.98 3.78
N GLY A 88 13.45 -10.68 3.79
CA GLY A 88 13.93 -9.74 2.79
C GLY A 88 13.77 -8.30 3.26
N THR A 89 14.63 -7.42 2.75
CA THR A 89 14.63 -6.00 3.06
C THR A 89 14.47 -5.18 1.78
N ILE A 90 13.61 -4.17 1.82
CA ILE A 90 13.54 -3.13 0.80
C ILE A 90 13.99 -1.83 1.46
N THR A 91 15.07 -1.26 0.97
CA THR A 91 15.58 0.03 1.45
C THR A 91 14.99 1.15 0.60
N LEU A 92 14.24 2.06 1.22
CA LEU A 92 13.61 3.19 0.54
C LEU A 92 14.64 4.23 0.06
N PRO A 93 14.26 5.15 -0.85
CA PRO A 93 15.13 6.24 -1.24
C PRO A 93 15.60 7.06 -0.03
N ILE A 94 16.79 7.65 -0.13
CA ILE A 94 17.35 8.43 0.98
C ILE A 94 16.45 9.63 1.27
N GLN A 95 16.11 9.83 2.54
CA GLN A 95 15.15 10.85 2.96
C GLN A 95 15.47 12.26 2.44
N SER A 96 16.76 12.59 2.32
CA SER A 96 17.21 13.90 1.84
C SER A 96 16.98 14.14 0.34
N SER A 97 16.83 13.08 -0.46
CA SER A 97 16.48 13.18 -1.89
C SER A 97 14.98 13.02 -2.15
N CYS A 98 14.20 12.73 -1.10
CA CYS A 98 12.77 12.54 -1.23
C CYS A 98 12.05 13.88 -1.29
N ILE A 99 11.02 13.97 -2.13
CA ILE A 99 10.14 15.15 -2.22
C ILE A 99 8.69 14.75 -1.99
N ASP A 100 7.88 15.73 -1.62
CA ASP A 100 6.50 15.49 -1.21
C ASP A 100 5.70 14.77 -2.30
N GLY A 101 4.94 13.75 -1.90
CA GLY A 101 4.13 12.95 -2.81
C GLY A 101 4.89 11.90 -3.63
N GLN A 102 6.20 11.71 -3.41
CA GLN A 102 6.97 10.65 -4.08
C GLN A 102 6.38 9.27 -3.78
N GLU A 103 6.23 8.43 -4.81
CA GLU A 103 5.65 7.10 -4.67
C GLU A 103 6.67 5.98 -4.91
N VAL A 104 6.55 4.91 -4.12
CA VAL A 104 7.25 3.65 -4.34
C VAL A 104 6.21 2.54 -4.44
N LEU A 105 6.03 1.99 -5.63
CA LEU A 105 5.22 0.80 -5.87
C LEU A 105 6.14 -0.41 -5.91
N VAL A 106 5.86 -1.41 -5.08
CA VAL A 106 6.59 -2.68 -5.05
C VAL A 106 5.68 -3.77 -5.53
N PHE A 107 6.19 -4.65 -6.38
CA PHE A 107 5.56 -5.91 -6.78
C PHE A 107 6.56 -7.05 -6.62
N SER A 108 6.10 -8.22 -6.19
CA SER A 108 6.91 -9.44 -6.11
C SER A 108 6.19 -10.62 -6.73
N THR A 109 6.88 -11.42 -7.54
CA THR A 109 6.34 -12.68 -8.06
C THR A 109 6.26 -13.78 -7.01
N GLN A 110 7.06 -13.72 -5.95
CA GLN A 110 7.15 -14.74 -4.90
C GLN A 110 6.87 -14.19 -3.50
N THR A 111 6.57 -15.11 -2.57
CA THR A 111 6.37 -14.79 -1.15
C THR A 111 7.65 -14.28 -0.49
N VAL A 112 7.51 -13.28 0.38
CA VAL A 112 8.51 -12.90 1.38
C VAL A 112 7.82 -12.88 2.74
N THR A 113 8.17 -13.81 3.63
CA THR A 113 7.45 -14.00 4.90
C THR A 113 7.76 -12.93 5.94
N ALA A 114 9.00 -12.46 6.03
CA ALA A 114 9.41 -11.35 6.87
C ALA A 114 10.02 -10.25 6.00
N LEU A 115 9.18 -9.32 5.56
CA LEU A 115 9.59 -8.12 4.84
C LEU A 115 9.93 -7.01 5.83
N THR A 116 11.12 -6.45 5.69
CA THR A 116 11.55 -5.22 6.37
C THR A 116 11.57 -4.06 5.39
N ILE A 117 10.95 -2.93 5.77
CA ILE A 117 11.09 -1.66 5.05
C ILE A 117 12.15 -0.82 5.76
N ALA A 118 13.35 -0.73 5.18
CA ALA A 118 14.42 0.09 5.70
C ALA A 118 14.22 1.55 5.27
N LEU A 119 14.13 2.45 6.24
CA LEU A 119 13.63 3.82 6.07
C LEU A 119 14.64 4.79 5.45
N ASN A 120 15.92 4.44 5.44
CA ASN A 120 17.01 5.24 4.86
C ASN A 120 16.97 6.73 5.26
N GLY A 121 16.78 6.98 6.56
CA GLY A 121 16.70 8.32 7.16
C GLY A 121 15.28 8.88 7.34
N ALA A 122 14.24 8.24 6.79
CA ALA A 122 12.86 8.62 7.07
C ALA A 122 12.45 8.24 8.50
N VAL A 123 11.46 8.95 9.05
CA VAL A 123 11.01 8.80 10.44
C VAL A 123 10.24 7.49 10.64
N ALA A 124 9.34 7.15 9.72
CA ALA A 124 8.53 5.93 9.79
C ALA A 124 8.02 5.49 8.39
N ALA A 125 7.60 4.22 8.30
CA ALA A 125 6.80 3.69 7.20
C ALA A 125 5.48 3.13 7.76
N LEU A 126 4.45 3.98 7.81
CA LEU A 126 3.17 3.65 8.43
C LEU A 126 2.31 2.81 7.49
N GLY A 127 1.77 1.71 8.03
CA GLY A 127 0.92 0.78 7.29
C GLY A 127 1.66 -0.02 6.21
N ALA A 128 2.99 0.01 6.18
CA ALA A 128 3.74 -0.82 5.25
C ALA A 128 3.59 -2.32 5.61
N PRO A 129 3.49 -3.22 4.62
CA PRO A 129 3.33 -4.65 4.90
C PRO A 129 4.59 -5.27 5.47
N VAL A 130 4.42 -6.26 6.35
CA VAL A 130 5.50 -7.10 6.90
C VAL A 130 5.67 -8.42 6.16
N THR A 131 4.82 -8.69 5.18
CA THR A 131 4.84 -9.88 4.31
C THR A 131 4.52 -9.47 2.89
N LEU A 132 5.17 -10.09 1.90
CA LEU A 132 4.70 -10.09 0.51
C LEU A 132 4.13 -11.46 0.19
N GLN A 133 2.92 -11.48 -0.36
CA GLN A 133 2.34 -12.70 -0.92
C GLN A 133 2.84 -12.92 -2.35
N PRO A 134 2.71 -14.14 -2.90
CA PRO A 134 2.96 -14.37 -4.33
C PRO A 134 2.12 -13.41 -5.17
N MET A 135 2.76 -12.78 -6.16
CA MET A 135 2.13 -11.76 -7.03
C MET A 135 1.55 -10.56 -6.25
N GLY A 136 2.02 -10.33 -5.03
CA GLY A 136 1.56 -9.24 -4.18
C GLY A 136 2.21 -7.91 -4.55
N SER A 137 1.50 -6.82 -4.23
CA SER A 137 2.02 -5.45 -4.37
C SER A 137 1.58 -4.53 -3.24
N PHE A 138 2.36 -3.47 -3.02
CA PHE A 138 1.98 -2.35 -2.16
C PHE A 138 2.64 -1.06 -2.67
N ARG A 139 2.05 0.07 -2.28
CA ARG A 139 2.44 1.40 -2.70
C ARG A 139 2.58 2.28 -1.49
N LEU A 140 3.75 2.88 -1.35
CA LEU A 140 4.04 3.90 -0.36
C LEU A 140 4.05 5.28 -1.02
N ARG A 141 3.62 6.29 -0.28
CA ARG A 141 3.72 7.71 -0.64
C ARG A 141 4.42 8.47 0.46
N TYR A 142 5.40 9.29 0.10
CA TYR A 142 6.17 10.10 1.03
C TYR A 142 5.46 11.42 1.35
N ASP A 143 5.46 11.80 2.62
CA ASP A 143 5.08 13.13 3.10
C ASP A 143 6.33 13.87 3.58
N ALA A 144 6.63 15.01 2.96
CA ALA A 144 7.83 15.78 3.28
C ALA A 144 7.74 16.47 4.64
N ILE A 145 6.53 16.74 5.14
CA ILE A 145 6.30 17.42 6.42
C ILE A 145 6.60 16.46 7.57
N ALA A 146 5.96 15.28 7.60
CA ALA A 146 6.20 14.25 8.61
C ALA A 146 7.48 13.43 8.35
N ARG A 147 8.13 13.63 7.19
CA ARG A 147 9.32 12.88 6.74
C ARG A 147 9.10 11.37 6.81
N SER A 148 7.89 10.94 6.47
CA SER A 148 7.40 9.58 6.68
C SER A 148 6.74 9.04 5.43
N TRP A 149 6.79 7.72 5.28
CA TRP A 149 6.12 7.00 4.21
C TRP A 149 4.78 6.45 4.70
N TYR A 150 3.75 6.60 3.88
CA TYR A 150 2.41 6.10 4.16
C TYR A 150 2.03 5.07 3.10
N CYS A 151 1.57 3.91 3.52
CA CYS A 151 1.01 2.93 2.59
C CYS A 151 -0.37 3.39 2.10
N ILE A 152 -0.49 3.63 0.79
CA ILE A 152 -1.69 4.21 0.16
C ILE A 152 -2.47 3.21 -0.71
N SER A 153 -1.82 2.16 -1.21
CA SER A 153 -2.56 0.99 -1.66
C SER A 153 -2.78 0.14 -0.41
N GLY A 154 -3.95 0.30 0.20
CA GLY A 154 -4.21 -0.22 1.53
C GLY A 154 -3.64 -1.61 1.77
N THR A 155 -2.96 -1.78 2.90
CA THR A 155 -2.41 -3.04 3.41
C THR A 155 -3.58 -3.98 3.72
N GLY A 156 -4.06 -4.64 2.68
CA GLY A 156 -5.28 -5.41 2.77
C GLY A 156 -5.69 -6.01 1.46
N SER A 157 -4.84 -6.91 0.95
CA SER A 157 -5.39 -8.05 0.25
C SER A 157 -6.47 -8.69 1.13
N ARG A 158 -7.60 -9.08 0.52
CA ARG A 158 -8.61 -9.87 1.21
C ARG A 158 -7.98 -11.23 1.52
N THR A 159 -7.71 -11.51 2.78
CA THR A 159 -7.17 -12.82 3.18
C THR A 159 -8.33 -13.80 3.31
N ILE A 160 -8.28 -14.90 2.54
CA ILE A 160 -9.26 -15.99 2.62
C ILE A 160 -8.66 -17.13 3.45
N ILE A 161 -9.40 -17.58 4.46
CA ILE A 161 -9.02 -18.64 5.37
C ILE A 161 -10.06 -19.75 5.24
N ASN A 162 -9.60 -20.95 4.92
CA ASN A 162 -10.43 -22.15 4.96
C ASN A 162 -10.01 -22.97 6.18
N ALA A 163 -10.96 -23.30 7.05
CA ALA A 163 -10.69 -24.07 8.27
C ALA A 163 -11.64 -25.25 8.39
N THR A 164 -11.18 -26.37 8.95
CA THR A 164 -12.01 -27.54 9.27
C THR A 164 -11.99 -27.74 10.79
N PRO A 165 -12.64 -26.88 11.57
CA PRO A 165 -12.54 -26.94 13.02
C PRO A 165 -13.34 -28.12 13.59
N ALA A 166 -12.81 -28.72 14.66
CA ALA A 166 -13.52 -29.63 15.55
C ALA A 166 -14.08 -28.87 16.77
N SER A 167 -14.90 -29.53 17.57
CA SER A 167 -15.45 -28.93 18.79
C SER A 167 -14.33 -28.55 19.78
N GLY A 168 -14.33 -27.31 20.24
CA GLY A 168 -13.33 -26.75 21.15
C GLY A 168 -12.14 -26.08 20.46
N ASN A 169 -12.05 -26.13 19.12
CA ASN A 169 -10.95 -25.52 18.39
C ASN A 169 -10.99 -23.98 18.45
N THR A 170 -9.81 -23.37 18.34
CA THR A 170 -9.62 -21.93 18.17
C THR A 170 -9.05 -21.64 16.78
N ILE A 171 -9.69 -20.73 16.06
CA ILE A 171 -9.22 -20.21 14.77
C ILE A 171 -8.69 -18.79 15.01
N VAL A 172 -7.41 -18.56 14.74
CA VAL A 172 -6.78 -17.23 14.87
C VAL A 172 -6.75 -16.56 13.51
N LEU A 173 -7.35 -15.37 13.42
CA LEU A 173 -7.33 -14.57 12.20
C LEU A 173 -6.03 -13.75 12.11
N PRO A 174 -5.43 -13.62 10.92
CA PRO A 174 -4.15 -12.96 10.74
C PRO A 174 -4.25 -11.43 10.80
N ASP A 175 -3.15 -10.82 11.21
CA ASP A 175 -2.96 -9.38 11.20
C ASP A 175 -2.63 -8.85 9.79
N GLY A 176 -2.69 -7.52 9.62
CA GLY A 176 -2.19 -6.82 8.44
C GLY A 176 -3.09 -6.86 7.20
N SER A 177 -4.30 -7.42 7.31
CA SER A 177 -5.28 -7.50 6.21
C SER A 177 -6.46 -6.54 6.42
N ARG A 178 -6.78 -5.65 5.47
CA ARG A 178 -8.01 -4.82 5.54
C ARG A 178 -9.31 -5.62 5.56
N ASP A 179 -9.31 -6.76 4.90
CA ASP A 179 -10.48 -7.61 4.74
C ASP A 179 -10.07 -9.07 4.99
N ILE A 180 -10.80 -9.79 5.84
CA ILE A 180 -10.53 -11.21 6.12
C ILE A 180 -11.82 -12.00 5.93
N GLN A 181 -11.75 -13.10 5.21
CA GLN A 181 -12.87 -14.02 5.06
C GLN A 181 -12.50 -15.40 5.61
N LEU A 182 -13.23 -15.85 6.63
CA LEU A 182 -13.16 -17.19 7.16
C LEU A 182 -14.33 -18.04 6.64
N TRP A 183 -13.98 -19.11 5.95
CA TRP A 183 -14.87 -20.21 5.60
C TRP A 183 -14.54 -21.42 6.47
N ALA A 184 -15.33 -21.65 7.50
CA ALA A 184 -15.20 -22.80 8.36
C ALA A 184 -16.11 -23.94 7.86
N SER A 185 -15.53 -25.10 7.57
CA SER A 185 -16.21 -26.31 7.14
C SER A 185 -15.97 -27.47 8.10
N PRO A 186 -16.57 -27.48 9.30
CA PRO A 186 -16.51 -28.62 10.21
C PRO A 186 -17.06 -29.91 9.56
N ALA A 187 -16.55 -31.07 9.96
CA ALA A 187 -17.04 -32.37 9.48
C ALA A 187 -18.47 -32.68 9.94
N ALA A 188 -18.88 -32.15 11.10
CA ALA A 188 -20.20 -32.31 11.70
C ALA A 188 -20.60 -31.04 12.46
N ASN A 189 -21.81 -31.00 13.03
CA ASN A 189 -22.16 -29.94 13.99
C ASN A 189 -21.20 -29.98 15.17
N ILE A 190 -20.72 -28.82 15.62
CA ILE A 190 -19.72 -28.73 16.71
C ILE A 190 -20.29 -27.97 17.90
N ALA A 191 -19.93 -28.42 19.11
CA ALA A 191 -20.49 -27.87 20.33
C ALA A 191 -19.89 -26.50 20.68
N ALA A 192 -18.61 -26.30 20.40
CA ALA A 192 -17.90 -25.06 20.67
C ALA A 192 -16.87 -24.72 19.58
N CYS A 193 -16.66 -23.43 19.31
CA CYS A 193 -15.57 -22.92 18.49
C CYS A 193 -15.21 -21.50 18.94
N THR A 194 -13.91 -21.19 18.97
CA THR A 194 -13.44 -19.82 19.22
C THR A 194 -12.85 -19.24 17.93
N VAL A 195 -13.19 -17.99 17.62
CA VAL A 195 -12.55 -17.20 16.57
C VAL A 195 -11.87 -16.00 17.22
N THR A 196 -10.55 -15.92 17.10
CA THR A 196 -9.76 -14.80 17.59
C THR A 196 -9.57 -13.79 16.47
N LEU A 197 -10.08 -12.57 16.68
CA LEU A 197 -9.92 -11.43 15.78
C LEU A 197 -8.46 -10.96 15.74
N PRO A 198 -8.06 -10.26 14.65
CA PRO A 198 -6.73 -9.66 14.53
C PRO A 198 -6.38 -8.76 15.72
N THR A 199 -5.10 -8.73 16.08
CA THR A 199 -4.58 -7.95 17.22
C THR A 199 -4.76 -6.46 17.00
N ASP A 200 -4.84 -5.66 18.07
CA ASP A 200 -5.05 -4.22 17.93
C ASP A 200 -3.95 -3.53 17.12
N ALA A 201 -2.69 -3.89 17.35
CA ALA A 201 -1.54 -3.37 16.60
C ALA A 201 -1.51 -3.85 15.13
N GLY A 202 -2.07 -5.03 14.88
CA GLY A 202 -2.15 -5.64 13.56
C GLY A 202 -3.42 -5.34 12.78
N SER A 203 -4.31 -4.48 13.29
CA SER A 203 -5.61 -4.19 12.69
C SER A 203 -5.91 -2.70 12.57
N PHE A 204 -6.75 -2.34 11.60
CA PHE A 204 -7.06 -0.95 11.27
C PHE A 204 -8.53 -0.62 11.54
N ILE A 205 -8.83 0.59 11.99
CA ILE A 205 -10.23 1.05 12.09
C ILE A 205 -10.87 0.97 10.70
N GLY A 206 -12.06 0.36 10.62
CA GLY A 206 -12.76 0.05 9.38
C GLY A 206 -12.40 -1.31 8.76
N GLN A 207 -11.46 -2.07 9.33
CA GLN A 207 -11.17 -3.44 8.89
C GLN A 207 -12.39 -4.33 9.07
N ARG A 208 -12.65 -5.22 8.10
CA ARG A 208 -13.81 -6.11 8.08
C ARG A 208 -13.39 -7.57 8.11
N VAL A 209 -14.14 -8.36 8.87
CA VAL A 209 -13.96 -9.81 8.98
C VAL A 209 -15.29 -10.48 8.70
N TRP A 210 -15.37 -11.26 7.62
CA TRP A 210 -16.50 -12.13 7.29
C TRP A 210 -16.25 -13.52 7.84
N ILE A 211 -17.20 -14.05 8.61
CA ILE A 211 -17.10 -15.36 9.25
C ILE A 211 -18.33 -16.16 8.86
N GLY A 212 -18.11 -17.33 8.23
CA GLY A 212 -19.17 -18.27 7.87
C GLY A 212 -18.85 -19.70 8.28
N PHE A 213 -19.89 -20.47 8.61
CA PHE A 213 -19.78 -21.88 8.99
C PHE A 213 -20.71 -22.74 8.13
N SER A 214 -20.22 -23.87 7.63
CA SER A 214 -21.04 -24.82 6.84
C SER A 214 -21.87 -25.78 7.70
N ARG A 215 -21.71 -25.76 9.03
CA ARG A 215 -22.39 -26.61 10.02
C ARG A 215 -22.80 -25.78 11.24
N ASN A 216 -23.72 -26.28 12.05
CA ASN A 216 -24.15 -25.58 13.26
C ASN A 216 -23.01 -25.50 14.29
N VAL A 217 -22.89 -24.34 14.95
CA VAL A 217 -22.04 -24.14 16.13
C VAL A 217 -22.91 -23.65 17.29
N THR A 218 -23.01 -24.46 18.35
CA THR A 218 -23.89 -24.16 19.49
C THR A 218 -23.26 -23.26 20.55
N ALA A 219 -21.93 -23.07 20.53
CA ALA A 219 -21.23 -22.11 21.37
C ALA A 219 -20.07 -21.49 20.57
N LEU A 220 -20.37 -20.41 19.88
CA LEU A 220 -19.38 -19.59 19.19
C LEU A 220 -18.85 -18.52 20.15
N THR A 221 -17.54 -18.45 20.31
CA THR A 221 -16.86 -17.37 21.02
C THR A 221 -16.07 -16.53 20.02
N VAL A 222 -16.30 -15.23 20.00
CA VAL A 222 -15.45 -14.28 19.26
C VAL A 222 -14.60 -13.54 20.29
N ASN A 223 -13.27 -13.56 20.14
CA ASN A 223 -12.32 -12.94 21.07
C ASN A 223 -11.24 -12.15 20.29
N GLY A 224 -10.19 -11.66 20.96
CA GLY A 224 -9.07 -10.93 20.35
C GLY A 224 -9.15 -9.41 20.52
N ALA A 225 -10.13 -8.92 21.28
CA ALA A 225 -10.28 -7.51 21.58
C ALA A 225 -10.86 -7.28 22.98
N THR A 226 -10.60 -6.11 23.58
CA THR A 226 -11.14 -5.76 24.90
C THR A 226 -12.65 -5.56 24.87
N GLN A 227 -13.18 -5.03 23.77
CA GLN A 227 -14.61 -4.81 23.58
C GLN A 227 -15.08 -5.40 22.25
N ILE A 228 -16.10 -6.25 22.30
CA ILE A 228 -16.71 -6.87 21.12
C ILE A 228 -18.23 -6.72 21.24
N TYR A 229 -18.80 -5.82 20.44
CA TYR A 229 -20.23 -5.53 20.45
C TYR A 229 -21.00 -6.49 19.54
N ASN A 230 -22.06 -7.08 20.08
CA ASN A 230 -23.05 -7.89 19.37
C ASN A 230 -22.48 -9.11 18.60
N ALA A 231 -21.37 -9.68 19.07
CA ALA A 231 -20.87 -10.94 18.51
C ALA A 231 -21.89 -12.07 18.74
N PRO A 232 -22.18 -12.89 17.71
CA PRO A 232 -23.07 -14.03 17.86
C PRO A 232 -22.44 -15.09 18.77
N THR A 233 -23.25 -15.67 19.66
CA THR A 233 -22.86 -16.81 20.52
C THR A 233 -23.20 -18.16 19.92
N THR A 234 -23.94 -18.17 18.80
CA THR A 234 -24.31 -19.36 18.02
C THR A 234 -24.34 -18.98 16.55
N ILE A 235 -24.19 -19.96 15.66
CA ILE A 235 -24.38 -19.76 14.23
C ILE A 235 -24.95 -21.03 13.59
N ASN A 236 -25.93 -20.89 12.71
CA ASN A 236 -26.51 -22.03 11.99
C ASN A 236 -25.67 -22.37 10.75
N ALA A 237 -25.86 -23.57 10.25
CA ALA A 237 -25.25 -24.02 9.01
C ALA A 237 -25.63 -23.09 7.84
N GLY A 238 -24.62 -22.56 7.15
CA GLY A 238 -24.78 -21.67 6.01
C GLY A 238 -24.87 -20.18 6.35
N ASP A 239 -25.01 -19.83 7.64
CA ASP A 239 -25.05 -18.43 8.06
C ASP A 239 -23.65 -17.78 8.02
N PHE A 240 -23.65 -16.45 7.88
CA PHE A 240 -22.46 -15.62 7.96
C PHE A 240 -22.73 -14.36 8.78
N PHE A 241 -21.68 -13.79 9.36
CA PHE A 241 -21.72 -12.47 9.99
C PHE A 241 -20.43 -11.70 9.71
N THR A 242 -20.51 -10.38 9.84
CA THR A 242 -19.36 -9.49 9.65
C THR A 242 -19.03 -8.77 10.94
N MET A 243 -17.76 -8.80 11.33
CA MET A 243 -17.20 -7.95 12.39
C MET A 243 -16.42 -6.80 11.76
N VAL A 244 -16.54 -5.59 12.31
CA VAL A 244 -15.83 -4.40 11.85
C VAL A 244 -15.12 -3.75 13.03
N LYS A 245 -13.84 -3.39 12.85
CA LYS A 245 -13.09 -2.66 13.88
C LYS A 245 -13.57 -1.21 13.88
N VAL A 246 -14.14 -0.77 15.00
CA VAL A 246 -14.76 0.57 15.12
C VAL A 246 -13.92 1.56 15.91
N ALA A 247 -13.02 1.06 16.76
CA ALA A 247 -12.05 1.87 17.50
C ALA A 247 -10.82 1.01 17.88
N ALA A 248 -9.84 1.63 18.53
CA ALA A 248 -8.72 0.89 19.12
C ALA A 248 -9.24 -0.21 20.04
N ASN A 249 -8.79 -1.44 19.77
CA ASN A 249 -9.12 -2.64 20.51
C ASN A 249 -10.63 -2.91 20.71
N THR A 250 -11.44 -2.45 19.75
CA THR A 250 -12.90 -2.52 19.81
C THR A 250 -13.50 -2.92 18.47
N TRP A 251 -14.31 -3.98 18.47
CA TRP A 251 -15.01 -4.51 17.30
C TRP A 251 -16.51 -4.49 17.50
N ALA A 252 -17.26 -4.31 16.42
CA ALA A 252 -18.71 -4.41 16.42
C ALA A 252 -19.20 -5.29 15.28
N ARG A 253 -20.26 -6.06 15.50
CA ARG A 253 -20.97 -6.74 14.42
C ARG A 253 -21.65 -5.69 13.54
N ASN A 254 -21.36 -5.72 12.24
CA ASN A 254 -22.09 -4.96 11.23
C ASN A 254 -23.30 -5.80 10.82
N GLN A 255 -24.50 -5.33 11.18
CA GLN A 255 -25.78 -5.96 10.82
C GLN A 255 -26.25 -5.49 9.45
#